data_AF-A0A7V2Y1T3-F1
#
_entry.id   AF-A0A7V2Y1T3-F1
#
_cell.length_a   1.000
_cell.length_b   1.000
_cell.length_c   1.000
_cell.angle_alpha   90.00
_cell.angle_beta   90.00
_cell.angle_gamma   90.00
#
_symmetry.space_group_name_H-M   'P 1'
#
loop_
_entity.id
_entity.type
_entity.pdbx_description
1 polymer ?
#
loop_
_entity_poly.entity_id
_entity_poly.type
_entity_poly.pdbx_seq_one_letter_code
_entity_poly.pdbx_strand_id
1 'polypeptide(L)'
;MAQAIADGKTWVRSIRNTAGELEREAKSRRFNVIEPFATMAYCLVLLWCVQYPFGVLMKVEFANTLTTALLTIGALYLLFVSPRIHRDTLTSWGLGDPVALWRLVSDGPWKRRLAYGTAVALVWGVLAVFFYWQWHEVADFLFDMKRENALAWKQSFTGKAAILAMGIAMTGAFATCVIRYDNFGTAFWTALKITAVLGAALYLLASVVIGAKAFADFRPSKFALDVFGYVFWGALQQLLFSSYFGTRFRKGFGPAADPSGIAKKRFWVAVLNGSFFGLIHINSWYLVAVTWLLGVVLSWVFMEDRNRNLIALGFIHGFLGSSVGWLFSAKKAGKAAISMGVGPTHMDGFDWPTVLVVVPLILGCIAFIVYAWRNWNEER
;
A
#
# COMPACT_ATOMS: atom_id res chain seq x y z
N MET A 1 29.78 -10.11 -18.36
CA MET A 1 29.59 -10.65 -17.00
C MET A 1 30.92 -10.79 -16.27
N ALA A 2 31.90 -11.54 -16.80
CA ALA A 2 33.23 -11.69 -16.21
C ALA A 2 33.96 -10.36 -15.94
N GLN A 3 33.87 -9.39 -16.85
CA GLN A 3 34.57 -8.09 -16.73
C GLN A 3 33.97 -7.16 -15.66
N ALA A 4 32.64 -7.16 -15.49
CA ALA A 4 31.98 -6.40 -14.42
C ALA A 4 32.28 -6.98 -13.02
N ILE A 5 32.43 -8.30 -12.93
CA ILE A 5 32.86 -9.00 -11.71
C ILE A 5 34.33 -8.68 -11.40
N ALA A 6 35.19 -8.61 -12.41
CA ALA A 6 36.59 -8.24 -12.27
C ALA A 6 36.79 -6.79 -11.78
N ASP A 7 35.88 -5.88 -12.14
CA ASP A 7 35.96 -4.45 -11.75
C ASP A 7 35.41 -4.13 -10.35
N GLY A 8 35.03 -5.14 -9.54
CA GLY A 8 34.43 -4.93 -8.21
C GLY A 8 33.05 -4.24 -8.25
N LYS A 9 32.47 -4.04 -9.43
CA LYS A 9 31.13 -3.47 -9.60
C LYS A 9 30.12 -4.60 -9.48
N THR A 10 29.29 -4.57 -8.44
CA THR A 10 28.17 -5.51 -8.33
C THR A 10 27.31 -5.41 -9.58
N TRP A 11 27.35 -6.45 -10.43
CA TRP A 11 26.59 -6.50 -11.67
C TRP A 11 25.10 -6.46 -11.34
N VAL A 12 24.39 -5.47 -11.88
CA VAL A 12 22.94 -5.37 -11.79
C VAL A 12 22.38 -5.67 -13.17
N ARG A 13 21.63 -6.77 -13.30
CA ARG A 13 20.92 -7.06 -14.55
C ARG A 13 19.75 -6.12 -14.72
N SER A 14 19.49 -5.76 -15.96
CA SER A 14 18.22 -5.19 -16.37
C SER A 14 17.35 -6.32 -16.90
N ILE A 15 16.22 -6.58 -16.25
CA ILE A 15 15.25 -7.60 -16.68
C ILE A 15 13.99 -6.92 -17.18
N ARG A 16 13.32 -7.52 -18.17
CA ARG A 16 11.97 -7.11 -18.53
C ARG A 16 10.99 -7.58 -17.45
N ASN A 17 10.14 -6.67 -16.99
CA ASN A 17 9.01 -6.94 -16.11
C ASN A 17 7.81 -7.47 -16.93
N THR A 18 6.69 -7.79 -16.27
CA THR A 18 5.47 -8.26 -16.94
C THR A 18 4.88 -7.27 -17.94
N ALA A 19 5.15 -5.97 -17.80
CA ALA A 19 4.77 -4.93 -18.76
C ALA A 19 5.78 -4.71 -19.90
N GLY A 20 6.89 -5.47 -19.92
CA GLY A 20 7.95 -5.37 -20.92
C GLY A 20 8.97 -4.26 -20.65
N GLU A 21 8.80 -3.48 -19.57
CA GLU A 21 9.71 -2.42 -19.15
C GLU A 21 10.96 -3.00 -18.49
N LEU A 22 12.07 -2.30 -18.62
CA LEU A 22 13.34 -2.69 -18.04
C LEU A 22 13.44 -2.25 -16.58
N GLU A 23 13.73 -3.19 -15.69
CA GLU A 23 13.96 -2.93 -14.27
C GLU A 23 15.25 -3.58 -13.78
N ARG A 24 15.92 -2.89 -12.84
CA ARG A 24 17.11 -3.41 -12.16
C ARG A 24 16.75 -4.59 -11.27
N GLU A 25 17.56 -5.63 -11.30
CA GLU A 25 17.38 -6.80 -10.44
C GLU A 25 18.73 -7.47 -10.13
N ALA A 26 18.89 -7.96 -8.91
CA ALA A 26 20.04 -8.75 -8.47
C ALA A 26 19.69 -10.22 -8.16
N LYS A 27 18.41 -10.53 -7.94
CA LYS A 27 17.90 -11.86 -7.59
C LYS A 27 17.19 -12.54 -8.76
N SER A 28 17.03 -13.85 -8.63
CA SER A 28 16.39 -14.68 -9.65
C SER A 28 14.88 -14.40 -9.77
N ARG A 29 14.25 -14.80 -10.88
CA ARG A 29 12.79 -14.71 -11.05
C ARG A 29 12.09 -15.59 -10.03
N ARG A 30 12.60 -16.79 -9.79
CA ARG A 30 12.13 -17.70 -8.73
C ARG A 30 12.14 -17.02 -7.36
N PHE A 31 13.22 -16.32 -7.01
CA PHE A 31 13.32 -15.62 -5.73
C PHE A 31 12.25 -14.52 -5.61
N ASN A 32 12.07 -13.74 -6.67
CA ASN A 32 11.01 -12.71 -6.75
C ASN A 32 9.59 -13.29 -6.65
N VAL A 33 9.37 -14.55 -6.99
CA VAL A 33 8.09 -15.23 -6.81
C VAL A 33 7.96 -15.84 -5.42
N ILE A 34 9.01 -16.46 -4.88
CA ILE A 34 8.95 -17.12 -3.58
C ILE A 34 8.85 -16.12 -2.43
N GLU A 35 9.65 -15.06 -2.45
CA GLU A 35 9.71 -14.07 -1.37
C GLU A 35 8.33 -13.49 -1.00
N PRO A 36 7.50 -12.99 -1.94
CA PRO A 36 6.18 -12.48 -1.59
C PRO A 36 5.24 -13.56 -1.02
N PHE A 37 5.26 -14.80 -1.53
CA PHE A 37 4.46 -15.88 -0.93
C PHE A 37 4.93 -16.23 0.48
N ALA A 38 6.24 -16.21 0.72
CA ALA A 38 6.80 -16.42 2.06
C ALA A 38 6.37 -15.30 3.02
N THR A 39 6.42 -14.03 2.57
CA THR A 39 5.93 -12.87 3.33
C THR A 39 4.44 -12.98 3.64
N MET A 40 3.61 -13.39 2.66
CA MET A 40 2.17 -13.56 2.90
C MET A 40 1.89 -14.71 3.87
N ALA A 41 2.55 -15.86 3.70
CA ALA A 41 2.43 -16.99 4.63
C ALA A 41 2.85 -16.57 6.05
N TYR A 42 3.95 -15.83 6.17
CA TYR A 42 4.42 -15.26 7.43
C TYR A 42 3.36 -14.38 8.10
N CYS A 43 2.81 -13.40 7.37
CA CYS A 43 1.75 -12.54 7.87
C CYS A 43 0.52 -13.35 8.31
N LEU A 44 0.05 -14.29 7.49
CA LEU A 44 -1.13 -15.09 7.79
C LEU A 44 -0.90 -16.00 9.01
N VAL A 45 0.27 -16.61 9.16
CA VAL A 45 0.60 -17.43 10.35
C VAL A 45 0.59 -16.57 11.61
N LEU A 46 1.25 -15.41 11.60
CA LEU A 46 1.31 -14.55 12.79
C LEU A 46 -0.07 -13.99 13.17
N LEU A 47 -0.87 -13.60 12.18
CA LEU A 47 -2.21 -13.08 12.42
C LEU A 47 -3.15 -14.22 12.87
N TRP A 48 -3.23 -15.31 12.11
CA TRP A 48 -4.33 -16.27 12.27
C TRP A 48 -3.98 -17.53 13.06
N CYS A 49 -2.70 -17.90 13.14
CA CYS A 49 -2.26 -19.04 13.95
C CYS A 49 -1.66 -18.62 15.30
N VAL A 50 -1.29 -17.34 15.47
CA VAL A 50 -0.74 -16.82 16.73
C VAL A 50 -1.68 -15.79 17.35
N GLN A 51 -1.86 -14.63 16.71
CA GLN A 51 -2.61 -13.53 17.32
C GLN A 51 -4.09 -13.87 17.51
N TYR A 52 -4.74 -14.49 16.54
CA TYR A 52 -6.16 -14.80 16.64
C TYR A 52 -6.48 -15.77 17.80
N PRO A 53 -5.92 -16.99 17.88
CA PRO A 53 -6.23 -17.90 18.97
C PRO A 53 -5.75 -17.38 20.33
N PHE A 54 -4.51 -16.91 20.42
CA PHE A 54 -3.92 -16.58 21.72
C PHE A 54 -4.22 -15.13 22.14
N GLY A 55 -3.99 -14.17 21.24
CA GLY A 55 -4.16 -12.74 21.53
C GLY A 55 -5.62 -12.29 21.56
N VAL A 56 -6.46 -12.76 20.63
CA VAL A 56 -7.86 -12.31 20.49
C VAL A 56 -8.83 -13.19 21.26
N LEU A 57 -8.78 -14.51 21.10
CA LEU A 57 -9.72 -15.43 21.75
C LEU A 57 -9.35 -15.70 23.21
N MET A 58 -8.08 -16.00 23.50
CA MET A 58 -7.61 -16.27 24.86
C MET A 58 -7.17 -15.02 25.63
N LYS A 59 -7.16 -13.84 24.99
CA LYS A 59 -6.76 -12.56 25.59
C LYS A 59 -5.34 -12.55 26.18
N VAL A 60 -4.42 -13.34 25.60
CA VAL A 60 -3.01 -13.39 26.01
C VAL A 60 -2.27 -12.19 25.40
N GLU A 61 -1.99 -11.17 26.21
CA GLU A 61 -1.33 -9.93 25.77
C GLU A 61 0.04 -10.18 25.14
N PHE A 62 0.83 -11.12 25.70
CA PHE A 62 2.13 -11.51 25.14
C PHE A 62 2.04 -11.94 23.66
N ALA A 63 0.97 -12.63 23.25
CA ALA A 63 0.79 -13.03 21.85
C ALA A 63 0.54 -11.82 20.94
N ASN A 64 -0.21 -10.80 21.41
CA ASN A 64 -0.38 -9.55 20.67
C ASN A 64 0.95 -8.79 20.54
N THR A 65 1.70 -8.65 21.63
CA THR A 65 3.01 -7.98 21.61
C THR A 65 4.00 -8.71 20.71
N LEU A 66 4.07 -10.05 20.81
CA LEU A 66 4.95 -10.86 19.98
C LEU A 66 4.59 -10.75 18.50
N THR A 67 3.31 -10.90 18.15
CA THR A 67 2.86 -10.74 16.75
C THR A 67 3.18 -9.35 16.23
N THR A 68 2.89 -8.28 16.99
CA THR A 68 3.22 -6.91 16.60
C THR A 68 4.71 -6.74 16.35
N ALA A 69 5.57 -7.17 17.30
CA ALA A 69 7.02 -7.08 17.16
C ALA A 69 7.54 -7.81 15.91
N LEU A 70 7.05 -9.03 15.67
CA LEU A 70 7.42 -9.83 14.50
C LEU A 70 6.94 -9.19 13.19
N LEU A 71 5.69 -8.72 13.11
CA LEU A 71 5.19 -7.98 11.95
C LEU A 71 5.98 -6.69 11.70
N THR A 72 6.40 -5.98 12.76
CA THR A 72 7.29 -4.81 12.64
C THR A 72 8.64 -5.21 12.06
N ILE A 73 9.27 -6.29 12.54
CA ILE A 73 10.52 -6.80 11.97
C ILE A 73 10.34 -7.16 10.50
N GLY A 74 9.21 -7.81 10.15
CA GLY A 74 8.81 -8.07 8.78
C GLY A 74 8.74 -6.78 7.97
N ALA A 75 8.00 -5.77 8.43
CA ALA A 75 7.89 -4.47 7.76
C ALA A 75 9.24 -3.79 7.57
N LEU A 76 10.14 -3.83 8.57
CA LEU A 76 11.51 -3.30 8.45
C LEU A 76 12.30 -4.06 7.38
N TYR A 77 12.19 -5.39 7.32
CA TYR A 77 12.79 -6.18 6.25
C TYR A 77 12.26 -5.75 4.88
N LEU A 78 10.94 -5.60 4.73
CA LEU A 78 10.31 -5.20 3.47
C LEU A 78 10.75 -3.80 3.03
N LEU A 79 10.84 -2.84 3.95
CA LEU A 79 11.14 -1.44 3.62
C LEU A 79 12.64 -1.18 3.41
N PHE A 80 13.51 -1.91 4.10
CA PHE A 80 14.92 -1.58 4.16
C PHE A 80 15.83 -2.69 3.62
N VAL A 81 15.49 -3.95 3.83
CA VAL A 81 16.37 -5.07 3.48
C VAL A 81 16.07 -5.57 2.06
N SER A 82 14.82 -5.93 1.77
CA SER A 82 14.43 -6.48 0.48
C SER A 82 14.77 -5.57 -0.72
N PRO A 83 14.50 -4.25 -0.71
CA PRO A 83 14.86 -3.36 -1.83
C PRO A 83 16.37 -3.36 -2.10
N ARG A 84 17.19 -3.41 -1.06
CA ARG A 84 18.65 -3.42 -1.18
C ARG A 84 19.16 -4.75 -1.74
N ILE A 85 18.61 -5.86 -1.25
CA ILE A 85 18.91 -7.21 -1.73
C ILE A 85 18.58 -7.36 -3.23
N HIS A 86 17.47 -6.75 -3.68
CA HIS A 86 17.00 -6.79 -5.07
C HIS A 86 17.57 -5.68 -5.97
N ARG A 87 18.23 -4.67 -5.38
CA ARG A 87 18.67 -3.45 -6.08
C ARG A 87 17.51 -2.71 -6.75
N ASP A 88 16.36 -2.69 -6.08
CA ASP A 88 15.21 -1.92 -6.52
C ASP A 88 15.51 -0.42 -6.53
N THR A 89 14.91 0.29 -7.47
CA THR A 89 14.94 1.75 -7.51
C THR A 89 13.69 2.32 -6.84
N LEU A 90 13.78 3.56 -6.33
CA LEU A 90 12.61 4.28 -5.81
C LEU A 90 11.51 4.37 -6.87
N THR A 91 11.88 4.60 -8.13
CA THR A 91 10.94 4.62 -9.26
C THR A 91 10.23 3.29 -9.46
N SER A 92 10.91 2.14 -9.35
CA SER A 92 10.26 0.81 -9.41
C SER A 92 9.29 0.57 -8.24
N TRP A 93 9.45 1.29 -7.14
CA TRP A 93 8.53 1.29 -6.02
C TRP A 93 7.47 2.39 -6.10
N GLY A 94 7.43 3.17 -7.18
CA GLY A 94 6.50 4.30 -7.32
C GLY A 94 6.73 5.44 -6.32
N LEU A 95 7.93 5.48 -5.72
CA LEU A 95 8.40 6.49 -4.79
C LEU A 95 9.15 7.61 -5.52
N GLY A 96 9.09 8.81 -4.95
CA GLY A 96 9.87 9.96 -5.40
C GLY A 96 11.37 9.74 -5.20
N ASP A 97 12.18 10.31 -6.08
CA ASP A 97 13.63 10.35 -5.94
C ASP A 97 14.05 11.80 -5.61
N PRO A 98 14.51 12.09 -4.38
CA PRO A 98 14.85 13.45 -3.98
C PRO A 98 16.01 14.04 -4.79
N VAL A 99 16.93 13.20 -5.31
CA VAL A 99 18.03 13.65 -6.16
C VAL A 99 17.49 14.02 -7.54
N ALA A 100 16.59 13.21 -8.10
CA ALA A 100 15.93 13.54 -9.36
C ALA A 100 15.06 14.80 -9.24
N LEU A 101 14.34 14.95 -8.12
CA LEU A 101 13.55 16.15 -7.82
C LEU A 101 14.43 17.40 -7.70
N TRP A 102 15.56 17.29 -7.00
CA TRP A 102 16.51 18.39 -6.91
C TRP A 102 16.96 18.87 -8.29
N ARG A 103 17.37 17.94 -9.17
CA ARG A 103 17.74 18.25 -10.57
C ARG A 103 16.61 18.90 -11.35
N LEU A 104 15.36 18.46 -11.17
CA LEU A 104 14.19 19.08 -11.80
C LEU A 104 14.01 20.55 -11.35
N VAL A 105 14.32 20.85 -10.09
CA VAL A 105 14.20 22.19 -9.49
C VAL A 105 15.44 23.06 -9.75
N SER A 106 16.63 22.48 -9.92
CA SER A 106 17.89 23.21 -10.11
C SER A 106 18.27 23.43 -11.58
N ASP A 107 18.08 22.42 -12.43
CA ASP A 107 18.75 22.36 -13.74
C ASP A 107 17.81 22.66 -14.93
N GLY A 108 16.50 22.71 -14.71
CA GLY A 108 15.51 22.92 -15.76
C GLY A 108 15.37 24.38 -16.25
N PRO A 109 14.58 24.63 -17.31
CA PRO A 109 14.13 25.97 -17.66
C PRO A 109 13.44 26.66 -16.48
N TRP A 110 13.63 27.97 -16.30
CA TRP A 110 13.15 28.70 -15.12
C TRP A 110 11.65 28.50 -14.83
N LYS A 111 10.81 28.40 -15.87
CA LYS A 111 9.36 28.11 -15.72
C LYS A 111 9.10 26.77 -15.05
N ARG A 112 9.84 25.71 -15.44
CA ARG A 112 9.72 24.38 -14.83
C ARG A 112 10.24 24.39 -13.40
N ARG A 113 11.38 25.03 -13.17
CA ARG A 113 11.96 25.17 -11.82
C ARG A 113 10.99 25.87 -10.87
N LEU A 114 10.39 26.98 -11.31
CA LEU A 114 9.39 27.71 -10.53
C LEU A 114 8.14 26.87 -10.29
N ALA A 115 7.63 26.17 -11.31
CA ALA A 115 6.45 25.33 -11.18
C ALA A 115 6.67 24.18 -10.17
N TYR A 116 7.73 23.38 -10.32
CA TYR A 116 8.02 22.27 -9.42
C TYR A 116 8.45 22.76 -8.03
N GLY A 117 9.29 23.81 -7.95
CA GLY A 117 9.69 24.40 -6.67
C GLY A 117 8.50 24.92 -5.87
N THR A 118 7.58 25.64 -6.53
CA THR A 118 6.33 26.10 -5.91
C THR A 118 5.45 24.92 -5.49
N ALA A 119 5.29 23.91 -6.35
CA ALA A 119 4.47 22.74 -6.02
C ALA A 119 5.00 21.97 -4.80
N VAL A 120 6.32 21.72 -4.73
CA VAL A 120 6.96 21.07 -3.58
C VAL A 120 6.80 21.92 -2.32
N ALA A 121 7.09 23.23 -2.40
CA ALA A 121 6.98 24.14 -1.26
C ALA A 121 5.54 24.24 -0.74
N LEU A 122 4.55 24.29 -1.63
CA LEU A 122 3.14 24.29 -1.27
C LEU A 122 2.72 22.99 -0.60
N VAL A 123 3.04 21.83 -1.19
CA VAL A 123 2.72 20.53 -0.57
C VAL A 123 3.37 20.41 0.80
N TRP A 124 4.67 20.67 0.90
CA TRP A 124 5.40 20.58 2.15
C TRP A 124 4.86 21.54 3.21
N GLY A 125 4.68 22.82 2.86
CA GLY A 125 4.20 23.85 3.77
C GLY A 125 2.78 23.60 4.25
N VAL A 126 1.86 23.26 3.34
CA VAL A 126 0.47 22.93 3.69
C VAL A 126 0.45 21.72 4.62
N LEU A 127 1.15 20.63 4.28
CA LEU A 127 1.18 19.45 5.12
C LEU A 127 1.79 19.73 6.51
N ALA A 128 2.86 20.53 6.59
CA ALA A 128 3.47 20.89 7.87
C ALA A 128 2.51 21.71 8.76
N VAL A 129 1.78 22.67 8.17
CA VAL A 129 0.74 23.44 8.87
C VAL A 129 -0.38 22.52 9.35
N PHE A 130 -0.89 21.64 8.49
CA PHE A 130 -1.93 20.68 8.86
C PHE A 130 -1.46 19.72 9.95
N PHE A 131 -0.24 19.20 9.87
CA PHE A 131 0.37 18.33 10.89
C PHE A 131 0.41 19.02 12.24
N TYR A 132 0.85 20.29 12.28
CA TYR A 132 0.91 21.06 13.52
C TYR A 132 -0.49 21.40 14.05
N TRP A 133 -1.42 21.83 13.18
CA TRP A 133 -2.78 22.18 13.58
C TRP A 133 -3.57 20.98 14.09
N GLN A 134 -3.49 19.85 13.38
CA GLN A 134 -4.16 18.59 13.71
C GLN A 134 -3.31 17.66 14.57
N TRP A 135 -2.36 18.21 15.34
CA TRP A 135 -1.45 17.42 16.17
C TRP A 135 -2.14 16.37 17.03
N HIS A 136 -3.31 16.65 17.62
CA HIS A 136 -4.01 15.67 18.44
C HIS A 136 -4.44 14.41 17.66
N GLU A 137 -4.95 14.57 16.44
CA GLU A 137 -5.28 13.45 15.55
C GLU A 137 -4.02 12.71 15.09
N VAL A 138 -2.96 13.46 14.78
CA VAL A 138 -1.67 12.90 14.39
C VAL A 138 -1.02 12.11 15.53
N ALA A 139 -1.13 12.61 16.77
CA ALA A 139 -0.51 12.00 17.94
C ALA A 139 -1.28 10.75 18.39
N ASP A 140 -2.60 10.77 18.27
CA ASP A 140 -3.44 9.58 18.43
C ASP A 140 -3.05 8.51 17.39
N PHE A 141 -2.99 8.90 16.11
CA PHE A 141 -2.64 7.99 15.03
C PHE A 141 -1.21 7.41 15.12
N LEU A 142 -0.20 8.23 15.42
CA LEU A 142 1.21 7.81 15.39
C LEU A 142 1.69 7.19 16.71
N PHE A 143 1.11 7.60 17.83
CA PHE A 143 1.62 7.29 19.17
C PHE A 143 0.55 6.78 20.15
N ASP A 144 -0.70 6.58 19.70
CA ASP A 144 -1.83 6.23 20.56
C ASP A 144 -2.00 7.23 21.73
N MET A 145 -1.67 8.49 21.47
CA MET A 145 -1.66 9.54 22.47
C MET A 145 -3.06 10.13 22.64
N LYS A 146 -3.64 9.96 23.83
CA LYS A 146 -4.90 10.60 24.22
C LYS A 146 -4.90 12.10 23.94
N ARG A 147 -6.02 12.61 23.44
CA ARG A 147 -6.22 14.01 23.05
C ARG A 147 -5.76 15.01 24.11
N GLU A 148 -6.07 14.78 25.39
CA GLU A 148 -5.68 15.68 26.49
C GLU A 148 -4.16 15.81 26.60
N ASN A 149 -3.44 14.68 26.56
CA ASN A 149 -1.98 14.65 26.59
C ASN A 149 -1.37 15.32 25.35
N ALA A 150 -1.94 15.08 24.17
CA ALA A 150 -1.48 15.70 22.93
C ALA A 150 -1.65 17.23 22.96
N LEU A 151 -2.78 17.72 23.48
CA LEU A 151 -3.04 19.15 23.65
C LEU A 151 -2.12 19.77 24.71
N ALA A 152 -1.93 19.12 25.86
CA ALA A 152 -1.02 19.58 26.90
C ALA A 152 0.44 19.65 26.39
N TRP A 153 0.89 18.62 25.65
CA TRP A 153 2.20 18.61 25.01
C TRP A 153 2.37 19.80 24.05
N LYS A 154 1.37 20.04 23.18
CA LYS A 154 1.37 21.18 22.24
C LYS A 154 1.36 22.56 22.92
N GLN A 155 0.91 22.67 24.16
CA GLN A 155 0.95 23.94 24.90
C GLN A 155 2.36 24.26 25.43
N SER A 156 3.16 23.24 25.76
CA SER A 156 4.54 23.39 26.22
C SER A 156 5.48 23.90 25.12
N PHE A 157 6.53 24.65 25.49
CA PHE A 157 7.53 25.13 24.53
C PHE A 157 8.26 23.98 23.83
N THR A 158 8.70 22.99 24.60
CA THR A 158 9.39 21.80 24.09
C THR A 158 8.51 21.00 23.15
N GLY A 159 7.23 20.83 23.48
CA GLY A 159 6.29 20.13 22.61
C GLY A 159 6.03 20.87 21.31
N LYS A 160 5.84 22.19 21.31
CA LYS A 160 5.71 22.98 20.06
C LYS A 160 6.91 22.80 19.14
N ALA A 161 8.12 22.92 19.70
CA ALA A 161 9.36 22.75 18.95
C ALA A 161 9.48 21.32 18.38
N ALA A 162 9.20 20.30 19.18
CA ALA A 162 9.24 18.90 18.76
C ALA A 162 8.20 18.59 17.66
N ILE A 163 6.95 19.06 17.82
CA ILE A 163 5.88 18.88 16.81
C ILE A 163 6.26 19.58 15.51
N LEU A 164 6.79 20.81 15.57
CA LEU A 164 7.20 21.53 14.37
C LEU A 164 8.37 20.83 13.66
N ALA A 165 9.41 20.44 14.40
CA ALA A 165 10.57 19.74 13.85
C ALA A 165 10.17 18.40 13.21
N MET A 166 9.36 17.61 13.91
CA MET A 166 8.86 16.34 13.40
C MET A 166 7.93 16.54 12.20
N GLY A 167 7.01 17.51 12.28
CA GLY A 167 6.10 17.86 11.19
C GLY A 167 6.87 18.25 9.94
N ILE A 168 7.86 19.15 10.07
CA ILE A 168 8.75 19.56 8.97
C ILE A 168 9.48 18.35 8.36
N ALA A 169 10.06 17.49 9.20
CA ALA A 169 10.84 16.34 8.75
C ALA A 169 9.96 15.30 8.03
N MET A 170 8.83 14.91 8.63
CA MET A 170 7.92 13.91 8.08
C MET A 170 7.26 14.40 6.80
N THR A 171 6.77 15.63 6.76
CA THR A 171 6.10 16.16 5.56
C THR A 171 7.10 16.51 4.47
N GLY A 172 8.33 16.88 4.82
CA GLY A 172 9.44 17.04 3.88
C GLY A 172 9.83 15.71 3.24
N ALA A 173 9.98 14.65 4.04
CA ALA A 173 10.21 13.29 3.55
C ALA A 173 9.04 12.81 2.67
N PHE A 174 7.79 13.10 3.05
CA PHE A 174 6.63 12.76 2.23
C PHE A 174 6.66 13.48 0.89
N ALA A 175 6.81 14.81 0.90
CA ALA A 175 6.82 15.63 -0.30
C ALA A 175 7.97 15.24 -1.25
N THR A 176 9.14 14.88 -0.73
CA THR A 176 10.34 14.63 -1.56
C THR A 176 10.58 13.16 -1.92
N CYS A 177 10.20 12.22 -1.05
CA CYS A 177 10.50 10.79 -1.22
C CYS A 177 9.27 9.95 -1.59
N VAL A 178 8.04 10.43 -1.37
CA VAL A 178 6.83 9.64 -1.71
C VAL A 178 6.23 10.08 -3.05
N ILE A 179 6.27 11.37 -3.36
CA ILE A 179 5.66 11.93 -4.58
C ILE A 179 6.59 11.77 -5.78
N ARG A 180 6.13 11.06 -6.82
CA ARG A 180 6.78 11.04 -8.15
C ARG A 180 6.29 12.18 -9.02
N TYR A 181 6.98 13.33 -8.98
CA TYR A 181 6.60 14.51 -9.76
C TYR A 181 6.77 14.36 -11.27
N ASP A 182 7.62 13.44 -11.71
CA ASP A 182 7.89 13.14 -13.12
C ASP A 182 6.67 12.54 -13.84
N ASN A 183 5.86 11.74 -13.14
CA ASN A 183 4.67 11.09 -13.68
C ASN A 183 3.35 11.46 -12.96
N PHE A 184 3.37 12.42 -12.03
CA PHE A 184 2.20 12.73 -11.20
C PHE A 184 0.96 13.05 -12.03
N GLY A 185 1.09 13.90 -13.07
CA GLY A 185 -0.05 14.29 -13.91
C GLY A 185 -0.69 13.11 -14.64
N THR A 186 0.11 12.22 -15.24
CA THR A 186 -0.40 11.04 -15.95
C THR A 186 -1.03 10.04 -14.99
N ALA A 187 -0.37 9.76 -13.87
CA ALA A 187 -0.87 8.84 -12.87
C ALA A 187 -2.16 9.36 -12.20
N PHE A 188 -2.22 10.65 -11.87
CA PHE A 188 -3.39 11.27 -11.26
C PHE A 188 -4.59 11.32 -12.21
N TRP A 189 -4.37 11.55 -13.51
CA TRP A 189 -5.45 11.46 -14.50
C TRP A 189 -6.00 10.04 -14.61
N THR A 190 -5.14 9.02 -14.60
CA THR A 190 -5.56 7.61 -14.52
C THR A 190 -6.35 7.35 -13.24
N ALA A 191 -5.89 7.90 -12.10
CA ALA A 191 -6.61 7.80 -10.83
C ALA A 191 -8.02 8.40 -10.90
N LEU A 192 -8.18 9.60 -11.46
CA LEU A 192 -9.49 10.22 -11.62
C LEU A 192 -10.45 9.36 -12.46
N LYS A 193 -9.98 8.75 -13.55
CA LYS A 193 -10.80 7.85 -14.38
C LYS A 193 -11.25 6.61 -13.60
N ILE A 194 -10.33 5.97 -12.88
CA ILE A 194 -10.64 4.79 -12.07
C ILE A 194 -11.63 5.16 -10.97
N THR A 195 -11.37 6.24 -10.25
CA THR A 195 -12.26 6.73 -9.19
C THR A 195 -13.64 7.09 -9.73
N ALA A 196 -13.75 7.70 -10.91
CA ALA A 196 -15.03 8.00 -11.53
C ALA A 196 -15.83 6.72 -11.84
N VAL A 197 -15.19 5.72 -12.47
CA VAL A 197 -15.86 4.46 -12.86
C VAL A 197 -16.22 3.62 -11.63
N LEU A 198 -15.24 3.33 -10.77
CA LEU A 198 -15.45 2.50 -9.58
C LEU A 198 -16.30 3.22 -8.52
N GLY A 199 -16.15 4.54 -8.40
CA GLY A 199 -16.98 5.37 -7.53
C GLY A 199 -18.43 5.37 -7.99
N ALA A 200 -18.70 5.60 -9.28
CA ALA A 200 -20.07 5.50 -9.80
C ALA A 200 -20.68 4.13 -9.55
N ALA A 201 -19.94 3.04 -9.83
CA ALA A 201 -20.39 1.68 -9.56
C ALA A 201 -20.69 1.44 -8.06
N LEU A 202 -19.83 1.94 -7.16
CA LEU A 202 -20.01 1.82 -5.72
C LEU A 202 -21.26 2.57 -5.22
N TYR A 203 -21.47 3.79 -5.70
CA TYR A 203 -22.63 4.62 -5.31
C TYR A 203 -23.93 4.04 -5.85
N LEU A 204 -23.92 3.50 -7.07
CA LEU A 204 -25.06 2.75 -7.63
C LEU A 204 -25.34 1.49 -6.80
N LEU A 205 -24.31 0.72 -6.46
CA LEU A 205 -24.45 -0.46 -5.61
C LEU A 205 -25.05 -0.11 -4.25
N ALA A 206 -24.56 0.95 -3.60
CA ALA A 206 -25.10 1.41 -2.32
C ALA A 206 -26.57 1.84 -2.46
N SER A 207 -26.91 2.53 -3.55
CA SER A 207 -28.30 2.91 -3.87
C SER A 207 -29.22 1.70 -4.05
N VAL A 208 -28.75 0.66 -4.74
CA VAL A 208 -29.54 -0.56 -4.98
C VAL A 208 -29.70 -1.40 -3.71
N VAL A 209 -28.63 -1.55 -2.92
CA VAL A 209 -28.61 -2.46 -1.76
C VAL A 209 -29.25 -1.83 -0.52
N ILE A 210 -29.02 -0.52 -0.29
CA ILE A 210 -29.42 0.18 0.95
C ILE A 210 -30.49 1.24 0.67
N GLY A 211 -30.69 1.67 -0.58
CA GLY A 211 -31.62 2.73 -0.94
C GLY A 211 -31.12 4.12 -0.55
N ALA A 212 -32.04 5.09 -0.45
CA ALA A 212 -31.74 6.46 -0.06
C ALA A 212 -31.05 6.58 1.33
N LYS A 213 -31.24 5.57 2.20
CA LYS A 213 -30.59 5.50 3.52
C LYS A 213 -29.07 5.49 3.44
N ALA A 214 -28.48 5.00 2.34
CA ALA A 214 -27.04 5.03 2.12
C ALA A 214 -26.44 6.44 2.24
N PHE A 215 -27.24 7.49 1.98
CA PHE A 215 -26.78 8.87 1.89
C PHE A 215 -27.21 9.75 3.08
N ALA A 216 -28.00 9.22 4.02
CA ALA A 216 -28.72 10.00 5.03
C ALA A 216 -27.82 10.78 6.02
N ASP A 217 -26.56 10.37 6.19
CA ASP A 217 -25.61 10.92 7.16
C ASP A 217 -24.38 11.56 6.48
N PHE A 218 -24.49 11.95 5.20
CA PHE A 218 -23.38 12.59 4.51
C PHE A 218 -22.97 13.90 5.18
N ARG A 219 -21.69 14.03 5.53
CA ARG A 219 -21.11 15.26 6.06
C ARG A 219 -19.90 15.62 5.20
N PRO A 220 -20.01 16.60 4.28
CA PRO A 220 -18.95 16.90 3.31
C PRO A 220 -17.58 17.15 3.94
N SER A 221 -17.54 17.92 5.04
CA SER A 221 -16.29 18.23 5.75
C SER A 221 -15.64 17.00 6.36
N LYS A 222 -16.43 16.14 7.01
CA LYS A 222 -15.93 14.87 7.57
C LYS A 222 -15.46 13.95 6.45
N PHE A 223 -16.25 13.79 5.39
CA PHE A 223 -15.87 12.95 4.25
C PHE A 223 -14.56 13.44 3.61
N ALA A 224 -14.39 14.76 3.43
CA ALA A 224 -13.15 15.32 2.91
C ALA A 224 -11.93 15.04 3.81
N LEU A 225 -12.10 15.13 5.14
CA LEU A 225 -11.07 14.77 6.11
C LEU A 225 -10.74 13.27 6.06
N ASP A 226 -11.77 12.42 6.01
CA ASP A 226 -11.62 10.97 5.92
C ASP A 226 -10.88 10.59 4.62
N VAL A 227 -11.26 11.17 3.47
CA VAL A 227 -10.55 10.99 2.19
C VAL A 227 -9.10 11.40 2.32
N PHE A 228 -8.81 12.58 2.88
CA PHE A 228 -7.44 13.06 3.03
C PHE A 228 -6.60 12.13 3.91
N GLY A 229 -7.11 11.74 5.09
CA GLY A 229 -6.43 10.77 5.97
C GLY A 229 -6.20 9.43 5.27
N TYR A 230 -7.21 8.93 4.57
CA TYR A 230 -7.09 7.68 3.81
C TYR A 230 -6.20 7.81 2.56
N VAL A 231 -5.87 9.00 2.04
CA VAL A 231 -4.85 9.12 1.00
C VAL A 231 -3.49 8.71 1.54
N PHE A 232 -3.14 9.13 2.76
CA PHE A 232 -1.89 8.73 3.41
C PHE A 232 -1.89 7.25 3.74
N TRP A 233 -2.96 6.77 4.37
CA TRP A 233 -3.11 5.36 4.70
C TRP A 233 -3.09 4.48 3.44
N GLY A 234 -3.81 4.90 2.40
CA GLY A 234 -3.82 4.29 1.08
C GLY A 234 -2.43 4.24 0.46
N ALA A 235 -1.66 5.33 0.51
CA ALA A 235 -0.28 5.33 0.02
C ALA A 235 0.61 4.32 0.76
N LEU A 236 0.46 4.18 2.09
CA LEU A 236 1.18 3.18 2.89
C LEU A 236 0.74 1.74 2.54
N GLN A 237 -0.55 1.48 2.38
CA GLN A 237 -1.03 0.17 1.96
C GLN A 237 -0.56 -0.16 0.53
N GLN A 238 -0.53 0.83 -0.36
CA GLN A 238 -0.03 0.65 -1.73
C GLN A 238 1.50 0.51 -1.79
N LEU A 239 2.24 1.05 -0.82
CA LEU A 239 3.66 0.75 -0.65
C LEU A 239 3.88 -0.75 -0.40
N LEU A 240 3.01 -1.39 0.39
CA LEU A 240 3.08 -2.84 0.59
C LEU A 240 2.61 -3.61 -0.65
N PHE A 241 1.40 -3.33 -1.14
CA PHE A 241 0.77 -4.16 -2.18
C PHE A 241 1.23 -3.84 -3.60
N SER A 242 1.31 -2.57 -3.96
CA SER A 242 1.71 -2.18 -5.31
C SER A 242 3.24 -2.09 -5.44
N SER A 243 3.92 -1.49 -4.46
CA SER A 243 5.38 -1.37 -4.50
C SER A 243 6.08 -2.65 -4.13
N TYR A 244 5.91 -3.21 -2.93
CA TYR A 244 6.63 -4.45 -2.58
C TYR A 244 6.11 -5.66 -3.36
N PHE A 245 4.87 -6.13 -3.09
CA PHE A 245 4.33 -7.34 -3.70
C PHE A 245 4.24 -7.21 -5.23
N GLY A 246 3.70 -6.10 -5.71
CA GLY A 246 3.59 -5.82 -7.15
C GLY A 246 4.94 -5.78 -7.88
N THR A 247 6.01 -5.25 -7.28
CA THR A 247 7.36 -5.29 -7.87
C THR A 247 7.90 -6.70 -7.93
N ARG A 248 7.78 -7.44 -6.83
CA ARG A 248 8.23 -8.83 -6.76
C ARG A 248 7.52 -9.69 -7.80
N PHE A 249 6.20 -9.63 -7.87
CA PHE A 249 5.47 -10.43 -8.86
C PHE A 249 5.76 -10.01 -10.30
N ARG A 250 5.80 -8.71 -10.63
CA ARG A 250 6.06 -8.31 -12.02
C ARG A 250 7.48 -8.60 -12.49
N LYS A 251 8.45 -8.67 -11.57
CA LYS A 251 9.82 -9.15 -11.84
C LYS A 251 9.91 -10.66 -11.83
N GLY A 252 9.12 -11.33 -10.99
CA GLY A 252 9.12 -12.78 -10.85
C GLY A 252 8.52 -13.50 -12.04
N PHE A 253 7.31 -13.08 -12.47
CA PHE A 253 6.65 -13.72 -13.60
C PHE A 253 7.22 -13.30 -14.95
N GLY A 254 7.84 -12.12 -15.10
CA GLY A 254 8.42 -11.67 -16.37
C GLY A 254 7.40 -11.42 -17.50
N PRO A 255 7.83 -10.89 -18.66
CA PRO A 255 6.94 -10.68 -19.80
C PRO A 255 6.45 -12.02 -20.36
N ALA A 256 5.38 -11.98 -21.13
CA ALA A 256 5.00 -13.16 -21.93
C ALA A 256 6.02 -13.39 -23.05
N ALA A 257 6.24 -14.64 -23.44
CA ALA A 257 7.14 -14.99 -24.55
C ALA A 257 6.63 -14.45 -25.90
N ASP A 258 5.31 -14.47 -26.09
CA ASP A 258 4.62 -13.83 -27.20
C ASP A 258 4.07 -12.46 -26.74
N PRO A 259 4.33 -11.36 -27.49
CA PRO A 259 3.71 -10.07 -27.27
C PRO A 259 2.18 -10.11 -27.09
N SER A 260 1.47 -11.01 -27.78
CA SER A 260 0.01 -11.15 -27.67
C SER A 260 -0.44 -11.57 -26.26
N GLY A 261 0.42 -12.26 -25.51
CA GLY A 261 0.15 -12.77 -24.18
C GLY A 261 0.43 -11.79 -23.03
N ILE A 262 1.02 -10.62 -23.32
CA ILE A 262 1.44 -9.65 -22.28
C ILE A 262 0.25 -9.22 -21.42
N ALA A 263 -0.86 -8.84 -22.05
CA ALA A 263 -2.06 -8.42 -21.35
C ALA A 263 -2.62 -9.53 -20.44
N LYS A 264 -2.69 -10.77 -20.95
CA LYS A 264 -3.16 -11.91 -20.15
C LYS A 264 -2.25 -12.17 -18.94
N LYS A 265 -0.94 -12.14 -19.12
CA LYS A 265 0.03 -12.38 -18.03
C LYS A 265 -0.04 -11.27 -16.98
N ARG A 266 -0.09 -10.00 -17.41
CA ARG A 266 -0.30 -8.85 -16.52
C ARG A 266 -1.58 -9.00 -15.70
N PHE A 267 -2.65 -9.50 -16.30
CA PHE A 267 -3.95 -9.61 -15.65
C PHE A 267 -3.88 -10.63 -14.51
N TRP A 268 -3.31 -11.81 -14.76
CA TRP A 268 -3.14 -12.82 -13.72
C TRP A 268 -2.20 -12.39 -12.60
N VAL A 269 -1.13 -11.65 -12.91
CA VAL A 269 -0.28 -11.06 -11.87
C VAL A 269 -1.06 -10.04 -11.03
N ALA A 270 -1.91 -9.23 -11.67
CA ALA A 270 -2.76 -8.27 -10.97
C ALA A 270 -3.81 -8.97 -10.10
N VAL A 271 -4.42 -10.05 -10.59
CA VAL A 271 -5.35 -10.90 -9.83
C VAL A 271 -4.67 -11.47 -8.59
N LEU A 272 -3.47 -12.04 -8.75
CA LEU A 272 -2.70 -12.59 -7.63
C LEU A 272 -2.37 -11.52 -6.59
N ASN A 273 -1.89 -10.35 -7.02
CA ASN A 273 -1.58 -9.25 -6.12
C ASN A 273 -2.83 -8.70 -5.41
N GLY A 274 -3.95 -8.59 -6.14
CA GLY A 274 -5.24 -8.25 -5.58
C GLY A 274 -5.71 -9.27 -4.55
N SER A 275 -5.47 -10.57 -4.76
CA SER A 275 -5.77 -11.60 -3.77
C SER A 275 -4.99 -11.37 -2.49
N PHE A 276 -3.71 -11.03 -2.59
CA PHE A 276 -2.89 -10.73 -1.40
C PHE A 276 -3.43 -9.53 -0.62
N PHE A 277 -3.92 -8.51 -1.33
CA PHE A 277 -4.59 -7.38 -0.69
C PHE A 277 -5.89 -7.79 -0.01
N GLY A 278 -6.77 -8.54 -0.71
CA GLY A 278 -8.02 -9.04 -0.14
C GLY A 278 -7.82 -9.90 1.11
N LEU A 279 -6.83 -10.79 1.10
CA LEU A 279 -6.61 -11.77 2.17
C LEU A 279 -6.26 -11.16 3.52
N ILE A 280 -5.63 -9.97 3.57
CA ILE A 280 -5.34 -9.30 4.84
C ILE A 280 -6.60 -8.80 5.55
N HIS A 281 -7.71 -8.67 4.80
CA HIS A 281 -9.03 -8.24 5.25
C HIS A 281 -10.01 -9.40 5.45
N ILE A 282 -9.52 -10.64 5.56
CA ILE A 282 -10.38 -11.85 5.64
C ILE A 282 -11.32 -11.87 6.85
N ASN A 283 -11.12 -10.99 7.84
CA ASN A 283 -12.08 -10.73 8.91
C ASN A 283 -13.40 -10.06 8.43
N SER A 284 -13.47 -9.59 7.18
CA SER A 284 -14.70 -9.03 6.59
C SER A 284 -14.83 -9.43 5.12
N TRP A 285 -15.67 -10.43 4.82
CA TRP A 285 -15.85 -10.98 3.47
C TRP A 285 -16.22 -9.95 2.39
N TYR A 286 -17.07 -8.97 2.72
CA TYR A 286 -17.39 -7.89 1.79
C TYR A 286 -16.18 -6.99 1.54
N LEU A 287 -15.39 -6.70 2.58
CA LEU A 287 -14.15 -5.93 2.41
C LEU A 287 -13.12 -6.72 1.60
N VAL A 288 -13.01 -8.03 1.78
CA VAL A 288 -12.17 -8.90 0.93
C VAL A 288 -12.53 -8.72 -0.54
N ALA A 289 -13.82 -8.80 -0.89
CA ALA A 289 -14.25 -8.66 -2.27
C ALA A 289 -13.92 -7.28 -2.85
N VAL A 290 -14.18 -6.21 -2.09
CA VAL A 290 -13.90 -4.82 -2.49
C VAL A 290 -12.40 -4.58 -2.66
N THR A 291 -11.60 -4.98 -1.67
CA THR A 291 -10.14 -4.77 -1.68
C THR A 291 -9.44 -5.68 -2.67
N TRP A 292 -9.95 -6.89 -2.91
CA TRP A 292 -9.51 -7.75 -4.01
C TRP A 292 -9.70 -7.06 -5.36
N LEU A 293 -10.94 -6.65 -5.68
CA LEU A 293 -11.25 -5.99 -6.96
C LEU A 293 -10.43 -4.72 -7.14
N LEU A 294 -10.38 -3.86 -6.12
CA LEU A 294 -9.57 -2.66 -6.14
C LEU A 294 -8.09 -3.00 -6.34
N GLY A 295 -7.58 -4.00 -5.62
CA GLY A 295 -6.20 -4.48 -5.72
C GLY A 295 -5.83 -4.97 -7.12
N VAL A 296 -6.75 -5.68 -7.80
CA VAL A 296 -6.55 -6.08 -9.21
C VAL A 296 -6.40 -4.85 -10.10
N VAL A 297 -7.30 -3.87 -10.00
CA VAL A 297 -7.26 -2.66 -10.83
C VAL A 297 -6.00 -1.84 -10.55
N LEU A 298 -5.69 -1.59 -9.27
CA LEU A 298 -4.52 -0.80 -8.86
C LEU A 298 -3.22 -1.50 -9.29
N SER A 299 -3.10 -2.81 -9.09
CA SER A 299 -1.93 -3.57 -9.51
C SER A 299 -1.75 -3.54 -11.03
N TRP A 300 -2.83 -3.72 -11.78
CA TRP A 300 -2.79 -3.70 -13.25
C TRP A 300 -2.22 -2.39 -13.80
N VAL A 301 -2.69 -1.24 -13.28
CA VAL A 301 -2.22 0.06 -13.75
C VAL A 301 -0.82 0.39 -13.25
N PHE A 302 -0.48 0.01 -12.01
CA PHE A 302 0.82 0.29 -11.40
C PHE A 302 2.00 -0.47 -12.06
N MET A 303 1.71 -1.54 -12.80
CA MET A 303 2.73 -2.24 -13.59
C MET A 303 3.38 -1.34 -14.66
N GLU A 304 2.67 -0.32 -15.16
CA GLU A 304 3.21 0.66 -16.12
C GLU A 304 3.83 1.86 -15.40
N ASP A 305 5.03 2.24 -15.78
CA ASP A 305 5.78 3.32 -15.12
C ASP A 305 5.04 4.66 -15.13
N ARG A 306 4.29 4.96 -16.20
CA ARG A 306 3.48 6.19 -16.32
C ARG A 306 2.41 6.36 -15.24
N ASN A 307 1.99 5.26 -14.60
CA ASN A 307 0.97 5.23 -13.55
C ASN A 307 1.56 4.84 -12.19
N ARG A 308 2.85 4.51 -12.13
CA ARG A 308 3.50 4.02 -10.92
C ARG A 308 3.80 5.18 -9.98
N ASN A 309 2.79 5.62 -9.24
CA ASN A 309 2.85 6.75 -8.33
C ASN A 309 1.97 6.49 -7.09
N LEU A 310 2.59 6.40 -5.92
CA LEU A 310 1.87 6.01 -4.70
C LEU A 310 0.82 7.02 -4.24
N ILE A 311 1.00 8.31 -4.52
CA ILE A 311 -0.01 9.32 -4.15
C ILE A 311 -1.23 9.25 -5.05
N ALA A 312 -1.03 9.03 -6.36
CA ALA A 312 -2.16 8.85 -7.27
C ALA A 312 -3.00 7.62 -6.89
N LEU A 313 -2.35 6.51 -6.56
CA LEU A 313 -3.03 5.31 -6.06
C LEU A 313 -3.65 5.53 -4.67
N GLY A 314 -2.94 6.24 -3.80
CA GLY A 314 -3.43 6.67 -2.49
C GLY A 314 -4.70 7.50 -2.60
N PHE A 315 -4.84 8.35 -3.62
CA PHE A 315 -6.08 9.09 -3.88
C PHE A 315 -7.26 8.17 -4.24
N ILE A 316 -7.05 7.19 -5.12
CA ILE A 316 -8.09 6.20 -5.47
C ILE A 316 -8.54 5.46 -4.22
N HIS A 317 -7.56 4.98 -3.44
CA HIS A 317 -7.80 4.31 -2.19
C HIS A 317 -8.53 5.21 -1.20
N GLY A 318 -8.07 6.46 -1.05
CA GLY A 318 -8.61 7.42 -0.11
C GLY A 318 -10.05 7.75 -0.37
N PHE A 319 -10.38 8.01 -1.63
CA PHE A 319 -11.74 8.26 -2.04
C PHE A 319 -12.62 7.03 -1.87
N LEU A 320 -12.25 5.89 -2.47
CA LEU A 320 -13.10 4.70 -2.47
C LEU A 320 -13.21 4.06 -1.08
N GLY A 321 -12.13 4.04 -0.30
CA GLY A 321 -12.12 3.54 1.07
C GLY A 321 -13.03 4.35 1.98
N SER A 322 -12.95 5.68 1.92
CA SER A 322 -13.87 6.56 2.66
C SER A 322 -15.31 6.42 2.18
N SER A 323 -15.55 6.27 0.86
CA SER A 323 -16.88 5.99 0.34
C SER A 323 -17.43 4.65 0.83
N VAL A 324 -16.63 3.59 0.86
CA VAL A 324 -17.05 2.27 1.38
C VAL A 324 -17.39 2.36 2.87
N GLY A 325 -16.48 2.90 3.68
CA GLY A 325 -16.68 3.04 5.12
C GLY A 325 -17.87 3.92 5.47
N TRP A 326 -18.11 4.98 4.67
CA TRP A 326 -19.30 5.80 4.82
C TRP A 326 -20.57 5.08 4.35
N LEU A 327 -20.66 4.66 3.08
CA LEU A 327 -21.88 4.13 2.46
C LEU A 327 -22.36 2.83 3.11
N PHE A 328 -21.42 1.98 3.55
CA PHE A 328 -21.72 0.66 4.11
C PHE A 328 -21.48 0.58 5.62
N SER A 329 -21.60 1.71 6.33
CA SER A 329 -21.43 1.74 7.79
C SER A 329 -22.50 0.91 8.52
N ALA A 330 -22.11 0.28 9.63
CA ALA A 330 -22.98 -0.60 10.41
C ALA A 330 -24.31 0.06 10.84
N LYS A 331 -24.30 1.37 11.09
CA LYS A 331 -25.48 2.14 11.53
C LYS A 331 -26.62 2.14 10.52
N LYS A 332 -26.33 1.97 9.23
CA LYS A 332 -27.34 2.10 8.16
C LYS A 332 -27.41 0.91 7.20
N ALA A 333 -26.31 0.19 7.01
CA ALA A 333 -26.24 -0.88 6.02
C ALA A 333 -26.82 -2.22 6.50
N GLY A 334 -27.08 -2.39 7.80
CA GLY A 334 -27.64 -3.62 8.36
C GLY A 334 -26.78 -4.83 7.99
N LYS A 335 -27.37 -5.81 7.29
CA LYS A 335 -26.65 -7.02 6.82
C LYS A 335 -25.59 -6.73 5.75
N ALA A 336 -25.67 -5.60 5.06
CA ALA A 336 -24.68 -5.18 4.07
C ALA A 336 -23.54 -4.35 4.70
N ALA A 337 -23.46 -4.27 6.04
CA ALA A 337 -22.41 -3.53 6.71
C ALA A 337 -21.03 -4.11 6.40
N ILE A 338 -20.08 -3.22 6.13
CA ILE A 338 -18.69 -3.56 5.87
C ILE A 338 -17.86 -3.09 7.05
N SER A 339 -17.19 -4.03 7.72
CA SER A 339 -16.26 -3.73 8.79
C SER A 339 -14.90 -3.38 8.18
N MET A 340 -14.45 -2.13 8.37
CA MET A 340 -13.19 -1.61 7.83
C MET A 340 -11.98 -2.05 8.68
N GLY A 341 -11.84 -3.36 8.89
CA GLY A 341 -10.77 -3.95 9.72
C GLY A 341 -9.66 -4.61 8.91
N VAL A 342 -8.50 -4.78 9.56
CA VAL A 342 -7.36 -5.57 9.08
C VAL A 342 -6.99 -6.59 10.16
N GLY A 343 -6.83 -7.84 9.78
CA GLY A 343 -6.45 -8.90 10.71
C GLY A 343 -7.48 -9.21 11.80
N PRO A 344 -7.12 -10.05 12.77
CA PRO A 344 -8.05 -10.69 13.69
C PRO A 344 -8.49 -9.82 14.86
N THR A 345 -7.85 -8.68 15.11
CA THR A 345 -8.17 -7.79 16.24
C THR A 345 -9.58 -7.19 16.16
N HIS A 346 -10.23 -7.30 15.01
CA HIS A 346 -11.60 -6.84 14.75
C HIS A 346 -12.65 -7.96 14.88
N MET A 347 -12.25 -9.14 15.37
CA MET A 347 -13.15 -10.29 15.54
C MET A 347 -13.68 -10.36 16.98
N ASP A 348 -14.99 -10.50 17.14
CA ASP A 348 -15.65 -10.58 18.45
C ASP A 348 -15.69 -12.01 19.02
N GLY A 349 -15.26 -13.01 18.25
CA GLY A 349 -15.29 -14.41 18.65
C GLY A 349 -14.66 -15.34 17.62
N PHE A 350 -14.83 -16.64 17.85
CA PHE A 350 -14.36 -17.68 16.94
C PHE A 350 -15.21 -17.73 15.66
N ASP A 351 -14.57 -17.72 14.50
CA ASP A 351 -15.22 -17.77 13.19
C ASP A 351 -14.68 -18.95 12.36
N TRP A 352 -15.46 -20.02 12.29
CA TRP A 352 -15.12 -21.22 11.52
C TRP A 352 -14.84 -20.92 10.05
N PRO A 353 -15.67 -20.15 9.31
CA PRO A 353 -15.41 -19.82 7.91
C PRO A 353 -14.03 -19.21 7.69
N THR A 354 -13.62 -18.23 8.49
CA THR A 354 -12.30 -17.60 8.36
C THR A 354 -11.18 -18.60 8.58
N VAL A 355 -11.25 -19.43 9.62
CA VAL A 355 -10.22 -20.46 9.89
C VAL A 355 -10.15 -21.49 8.76
N LEU A 356 -11.31 -21.95 8.28
CA LEU A 356 -11.43 -22.92 7.19
C LEU A 356 -10.86 -22.40 5.87
N VAL A 357 -10.82 -21.09 5.66
CA VAL A 357 -10.22 -20.50 4.45
C VAL A 357 -8.74 -20.16 4.66
N VAL A 358 -8.38 -19.57 5.80
CA VAL A 358 -7.00 -19.14 6.06
C VAL A 358 -6.04 -20.32 6.16
N VAL A 359 -6.41 -21.40 6.84
CA VAL A 359 -5.51 -22.55 7.03
C VAL A 359 -5.11 -23.18 5.68
N PRO A 360 -6.06 -23.51 4.77
CA PRO A 360 -5.70 -23.96 3.42
C PRO A 360 -4.89 -22.95 2.63
N LEU A 361 -5.12 -21.64 2.78
CA LEU A 361 -4.32 -20.62 2.10
C LEU A 361 -2.87 -20.58 2.58
N ILE A 362 -2.63 -20.71 3.89
CA ILE A 362 -1.29 -20.83 4.47
C ILE A 362 -0.60 -22.07 3.89
N LEU A 363 -1.27 -23.23 3.95
CA LEU A 363 -0.73 -24.49 3.42
C LEU A 363 -0.47 -24.40 1.91
N GLY A 364 -1.37 -23.75 1.16
CA GLY A 364 -1.23 -23.50 -0.26
C GLY A 364 -0.03 -22.60 -0.59
N CYS A 365 0.20 -21.54 0.19
CA CYS A 365 1.38 -20.69 0.04
C CYS A 365 2.67 -21.48 0.31
N ILE A 366 2.71 -22.29 1.38
CA ILE A 366 3.87 -23.13 1.72
C ILE A 366 4.13 -24.17 0.63
N ALA A 367 3.09 -24.87 0.17
CA ALA A 367 3.18 -25.84 -0.91
C ALA A 367 3.68 -25.20 -2.21
N PHE A 368 3.18 -24.01 -2.56
CA PHE A 368 3.64 -23.25 -3.70
C PHE A 368 5.11 -22.83 -3.58
N ILE A 369 5.55 -22.38 -2.40
CA ILE A 369 6.96 -22.04 -2.15
C ILE A 369 7.86 -23.26 -2.40
N VAL A 370 7.50 -24.43 -1.84
CA VAL A 370 8.26 -25.67 -2.04
C VAL A 370 8.28 -26.08 -3.51
N TYR A 371 7.13 -25.99 -4.18
CA TYR A 371 7.02 -26.28 -5.61
C TYR A 371 7.88 -25.34 -6.45
N ALA A 372 7.77 -24.03 -6.25
CA ALA A 372 8.54 -23.03 -6.97
C ALA A 372 10.03 -23.16 -6.68
N TRP A 373 10.42 -23.50 -5.45
CA TRP A 373 11.82 -23.74 -5.11
C TRP A 373 12.43 -24.86 -5.98
N ARG A 374 11.68 -25.96 -6.15
CA ARG A 374 12.12 -27.16 -6.87
C ARG A 374 11.99 -27.07 -8.39
N ASN A 375 10.89 -26.47 -8.88
CA ASN A 375 10.44 -26.63 -10.27
C ASN A 375 10.37 -25.33 -11.06
N TRP A 376 10.66 -24.16 -10.47
CA TRP A 376 10.57 -22.90 -11.18
C TRP A 376 11.68 -22.76 -12.24
N ASN A 377 11.27 -22.62 -13.50
CA ASN A 377 12.18 -22.38 -14.61
C ASN A 377 12.44 -20.86 -14.74
N GLU A 378 13.70 -20.45 -14.71
CA GLU A 378 14.13 -19.05 -14.82
C GLU A 378 13.97 -18.47 -16.24
N GLU A 379 13.84 -19.33 -17.25
CA GLU A 379 13.77 -18.96 -18.67
C GLU A 379 12.33 -18.77 -19.19
N ARG A 380 11.29 -19.08 -18.39
CA ARG A 380 9.86 -18.92 -18.72
C ARG A 380 9.24 -17.78 -17.92
#